data_AF-A0A2V7I7V1-F1
#
_entry.id   AF-A0A2V7I7V1-F1
#
_cell.length_a   1.000
_cell.length_b   1.000
_cell.length_c   1.000
_cell.angle_alpha   90.00
_cell.angle_beta   90.00
_cell.angle_gamma   90.00
#
_symmetry.space_group_name_H-M   'P 1'
#
loop_
_entity.id
_entity.type
_entity.pdbx_description
1 polymer ?
#
loop_
_entity_poly.entity_id
_entity_poly.type
_entity_poly.pdbx_seq_one_letter_code
_entity_poly.pdbx_strand_id
1 'polypeptide(L)'
;MGLRRPAYRGLAALLRRELVRDEDPATLELIRRLGHVGSRGEFSRAEFLRMCRWKSPRAMPHYARNSAARIRRVSRAALATRSERRRIELLTSLRGVSVPVASAILTLIDPGRYGVLDIRVWQLLFALGAVGWKPGGRGFTARDWLYYLARLRHQARGLGVSVRLVEYTLFRCHRKWQTGRLYD
;
A
#
# COMPACT_ATOMS: atom_id res chain seq x y z
N MET A 1 -17.67 -11.13 6.36
CA MET A 1 -18.01 -9.76 5.91
C MET A 1 -18.12 -9.76 4.40
N GLY A 2 -19.27 -9.35 3.87
CA GLY A 2 -19.50 -9.29 2.42
C GLY A 2 -19.24 -7.89 1.87
N LEU A 3 -18.97 -7.81 0.57
CA LEU A 3 -19.14 -6.58 -0.19
C LEU A 3 -20.36 -6.77 -1.08
N ARG A 4 -21.27 -5.80 -1.11
CA ARG A 4 -22.27 -5.77 -2.19
C ARG A 4 -21.52 -5.55 -3.50
N ARG A 5 -21.85 -6.32 -4.53
CA ARG A 5 -21.19 -6.21 -5.84
C ARG A 5 -21.38 -4.77 -6.36
N PRO A 6 -20.30 -4.01 -6.61
CA PRO A 6 -20.44 -2.64 -7.10
C PRO A 6 -21.15 -2.64 -8.45
N ALA A 7 -22.05 -1.67 -8.67
CA ALA A 7 -22.78 -1.49 -9.93
C ALA A 7 -21.90 -0.86 -11.03
N TYR A 8 -20.67 -1.35 -11.18
CA TYR A 8 -19.70 -0.91 -12.18
C TYR A 8 -19.33 -2.09 -13.07
N ARG A 9 -19.21 -1.85 -14.38
CA ARG A 9 -18.77 -2.85 -15.38
C ARG A 9 -17.27 -3.20 -15.29
N GLY A 10 -16.65 -2.99 -14.12
CA GLY A 10 -15.23 -3.30 -13.86
C GLY A 10 -14.43 -2.14 -13.26
N LEU A 11 -13.16 -2.43 -12.95
CA LEU A 11 -12.23 -1.53 -12.26
C LEU A 11 -12.06 -0.16 -12.95
N ALA A 12 -11.84 -0.16 -14.28
CA ALA A 12 -11.60 1.07 -15.02
C ALA A 12 -12.84 1.99 -15.07
N ALA A 13 -14.05 1.41 -15.09
CA ALA A 13 -15.29 2.18 -15.05
C ALA A 13 -15.48 2.85 -13.68
N LEU A 14 -15.23 2.11 -12.60
CA LEU A 14 -15.28 2.64 -11.24
C LEU A 14 -14.26 3.78 -11.07
N LEU A 15 -13.01 3.56 -11.45
CA LEU A 15 -11.95 4.57 -11.28
C LEU A 15 -12.23 5.85 -12.06
N ARG A 16 -12.69 5.77 -13.31
CA ARG A 16 -13.05 6.97 -14.09
C ARG A 16 -14.15 7.81 -13.45
N ARG A 17 -15.08 7.18 -12.73
CA ARG A 17 -16.21 7.86 -12.08
C ARG A 17 -15.87 8.40 -10.70
N GLU A 18 -15.05 7.68 -9.94
CA GLU A 18 -14.85 7.89 -8.51
C GLU A 18 -13.49 8.49 -8.16
N LEU A 19 -12.64 8.78 -9.15
CA LEU A 19 -11.26 9.22 -8.96
C LEU A 19 -11.17 10.39 -7.98
N VAL A 20 -10.50 10.15 -6.86
CA VAL A 20 -10.14 11.22 -5.91
C VAL A 20 -8.98 12.02 -6.50
N ARG A 21 -9.01 13.35 -6.30
CA ARG A 21 -7.97 14.26 -6.79
C ARG A 21 -6.97 14.63 -5.69
N ASP A 22 -7.39 14.53 -4.44
CA ASP A 22 -6.62 14.94 -3.27
C ASP A 22 -6.34 13.76 -2.34
N GLU A 23 -5.22 13.86 -1.61
CA GLU A 23 -4.84 12.95 -0.54
C GLU A 23 -5.41 13.43 0.80
N ASP A 24 -5.54 12.52 1.77
CA ASP A 24 -5.79 12.90 3.16
C ASP A 24 -4.72 13.90 3.67
N PRO A 25 -5.09 15.08 4.22
CA PRO A 25 -4.12 16.12 4.57
C PRO A 25 -3.01 15.66 5.51
N ALA A 26 -3.33 14.82 6.51
CA ALA A 26 -2.33 14.29 7.43
C ALA A 26 -1.36 13.32 6.75
N THR A 27 -1.87 12.51 5.83
CA THR A 27 -1.06 11.60 5.01
C THR A 27 -0.19 12.35 4.01
N LEU A 28 -0.72 13.41 3.38
CA LEU A 28 0.04 14.28 2.49
C LEU A 28 1.21 14.94 3.23
N GLU A 29 0.97 15.46 4.44
CA GLU A 29 2.03 16.03 5.27
C GLU A 29 3.09 14.99 5.65
N LEU A 30 2.68 13.75 5.96
CA LEU A 30 3.61 12.66 6.22
C LEU A 30 4.47 12.34 4.99
N ILE A 31 3.87 12.26 3.80
CA ILE A 31 4.59 12.06 2.53
C ILE A 31 5.61 13.19 2.31
N ARG A 32 5.21 14.46 2.50
CA ARG A 32 6.11 15.61 2.37
C ARG A 32 7.31 15.50 3.31
N ARG A 33 7.08 15.15 4.58
CA ARG A 33 8.15 14.92 5.57
C ARG A 33 9.07 13.75 5.27
N LEU A 34 8.68 12.85 4.35
CA LEU A 34 9.48 11.69 3.93
C LEU A 34 10.07 11.86 2.52
N GLY A 35 9.82 12.99 1.85
CA GLY A 35 10.23 13.22 0.46
C GLY A 35 11.74 13.11 0.22
N HIS A 36 12.56 13.35 1.26
CA HIS A 36 14.01 13.20 1.19
C HIS A 36 14.50 11.75 1.31
N VAL A 37 13.66 10.81 1.74
CA VAL A 37 14.07 9.42 1.96
C VAL A 37 14.49 8.74 0.66
N GLY A 38 13.74 9.01 -0.42
CA GLY A 38 14.02 8.44 -1.74
C GLY A 38 15.39 8.87 -2.27
N SER A 39 15.69 10.17 -2.23
CA SER A 39 16.97 10.71 -2.70
C SER A 39 18.15 10.35 -1.79
N ARG A 40 17.92 10.25 -0.47
CA ARG A 40 18.93 9.77 0.48
C ARG A 40 19.23 8.27 0.31
N GLY A 41 18.32 7.50 -0.30
CA GLY A 41 18.49 6.08 -0.55
C GLY A 41 18.38 5.17 0.68
N GLU A 42 18.02 5.71 1.85
CA GLU A 42 17.78 4.95 3.08
C GLU A 42 16.87 5.70 4.06
N PHE A 43 16.30 4.96 5.03
CA PHE A 43 15.53 5.55 6.14
C PHE A 43 16.11 5.18 7.51
N SER A 44 16.02 6.14 8.42
CA SER A 44 16.35 6.02 9.84
C SER A 44 15.31 5.18 10.58
N ARG A 45 15.64 4.81 11.83
CA ARG A 45 14.69 4.14 12.73
C ARG A 45 13.46 5.00 13.03
N ALA A 46 13.63 6.31 13.20
CA ALA A 46 12.51 7.21 13.49
C ALA A 46 11.52 7.29 12.32
N GLU A 47 12.02 7.41 11.08
CA GLU A 47 11.16 7.40 9.88
C GLU A 47 10.50 6.04 9.67
N PHE A 48 11.24 4.93 9.87
CA PHE A 48 10.68 3.58 9.84
C PHE A 48 9.50 3.43 10.80
N LEU A 49 9.68 3.81 12.07
CA LEU A 49 8.62 3.71 13.08
C LEU A 49 7.44 4.61 12.74
N ARG A 50 7.67 5.80 12.16
CA ARG A 50 6.61 6.70 11.72
C ARG A 50 5.76 6.09 10.60
N MET A 51 6.41 5.55 9.56
CA MET A 51 5.72 4.87 8.45
C MET A 51 4.94 3.64 8.92
N CYS A 52 5.55 2.81 9.77
CA CYS A 52 4.90 1.62 10.31
C CYS A 52 3.73 1.96 11.26
N ARG A 53 3.87 3.00 12.09
CA ARG A 53 2.78 3.50 12.94
C ARG A 53 1.61 3.98 12.10
N TRP A 54 1.86 4.71 11.01
CA TRP A 54 0.80 5.16 10.10
C TRP A 54 -0.01 3.97 9.55
N LYS A 55 0.65 2.88 9.14
CA LYS A 55 -0.05 1.72 8.57
C LYS A 55 -0.72 0.82 9.61
N SER A 56 -0.07 0.58 10.74
CA SER A 56 -0.52 -0.40 11.73
C SER A 56 0.04 -0.12 13.13
N PRO A 57 -0.54 0.85 13.88
CA PRO A 57 -0.09 1.20 15.23
C PRO A 57 -0.03 -0.02 16.18
N ARG A 58 -0.95 -0.97 15.99
CA ARG A 58 -1.05 -2.21 16.78
C ARG A 58 0.20 -3.11 16.77
N ALA A 59 1.04 -3.01 15.75
CA ALA A 59 2.24 -3.85 15.62
C ALA A 59 3.54 -3.12 16.06
N MET A 60 3.42 -1.94 16.67
CA MET A 60 4.56 -1.15 17.17
C MET A 60 5.54 -1.91 18.06
N PRO A 61 5.12 -2.79 18.99
CA PRO A 61 6.07 -3.58 19.78
C PRO A 61 7.01 -4.44 18.93
N HIS A 62 6.54 -4.93 17.78
CA HIS A 62 7.37 -5.73 16.86
C HIS A 62 8.32 -4.84 16.05
N TYR A 63 7.85 -3.69 15.58
CA TYR A 63 8.67 -2.74 14.82
C TYR A 63 9.83 -2.21 15.68
N ALA A 64 9.55 -1.86 16.93
CA ALA A 64 10.52 -1.30 17.87
C ALA A 64 11.71 -2.23 18.16
N ARG A 65 11.53 -3.54 18.03
CA ARG A 65 12.58 -4.55 18.20
C ARG A 65 13.62 -4.59 17.07
N ASN A 66 13.42 -3.86 15.97
CA ASN A 66 14.46 -3.70 14.95
C ASN A 66 15.48 -2.63 15.39
N SER A 67 16.78 -2.96 15.29
CA SER A 67 17.86 -2.02 15.56
C SER A 67 18.00 -0.99 14.45
N ALA A 68 18.53 0.20 14.77
CA ALA A 68 18.76 1.25 13.79
C ALA A 68 19.72 0.82 12.68
N ALA A 69 20.77 0.05 13.02
CA ALA A 69 21.71 -0.50 12.04
C ALA A 69 21.04 -1.47 11.06
N ARG A 70 20.15 -2.36 11.54
CA ARG A 70 19.39 -3.27 10.68
C ARG A 70 18.46 -2.51 9.73
N ILE A 71 17.76 -1.50 10.25
CA ILE A 71 16.83 -0.67 9.47
C ILE A 71 17.58 0.08 8.35
N ARG A 72 18.71 0.72 8.64
CA ARG A 72 19.52 1.40 7.62
C ARG A 72 20.02 0.43 6.55
N ARG A 73 20.57 -0.71 6.95
CA ARG A 73 21.08 -1.71 6.00
C ARG A 73 19.97 -2.24 5.07
N VAL A 74 18.82 -2.62 5.63
CA VAL A 74 17.70 -3.15 4.83
C VAL A 74 17.10 -2.08 3.93
N SER A 75 16.88 -0.85 4.45
CA SER A 75 16.32 0.23 3.64
C SER A 75 17.21 0.60 2.48
N ARG A 76 18.53 0.72 2.69
CA ARG A 76 19.52 0.96 1.64
C ARG A 76 19.44 -0.09 0.53
N ALA A 77 19.45 -1.36 0.91
CA ALA A 77 19.34 -2.44 -0.07
C ALA A 77 17.99 -2.42 -0.83
N ALA A 78 16.89 -2.13 -0.13
CA ALA A 78 15.55 -2.12 -0.70
C ALA A 78 15.32 -0.93 -1.66
N LEU A 79 15.91 0.22 -1.37
CA LEU A 79 15.80 1.41 -2.23
C LEU A 79 16.77 1.33 -3.42
N ALA A 80 17.93 0.70 -3.27
CA ALA A 80 18.91 0.55 -4.36
C ALA A 80 18.59 -0.54 -5.39
N THR A 81 17.84 -1.59 -5.03
CA THR A 81 17.59 -2.71 -5.95
C THR A 81 16.72 -2.33 -7.14
N ARG A 82 16.91 -2.94 -8.32
CA ARG A 82 16.00 -2.76 -9.47
C ARG A 82 14.83 -3.75 -9.49
N SER A 83 14.87 -4.79 -8.66
CA SER A 83 13.85 -5.84 -8.60
C SER A 83 12.78 -5.51 -7.56
N GLU A 84 11.53 -5.33 -7.99
CA GLU A 84 10.40 -5.12 -7.07
C GLU A 84 10.22 -6.31 -6.13
N ARG A 85 10.40 -7.54 -6.63
CA ARG A 85 10.37 -8.76 -5.82
C ARG A 85 11.40 -8.68 -4.68
N ARG A 86 12.65 -8.36 -5.03
CA ARG A 86 13.72 -8.26 -4.03
C ARG A 86 13.46 -7.13 -3.04
N ARG A 87 12.94 -6.00 -3.52
CA ARG A 87 12.59 -4.84 -2.69
C ARG A 87 11.58 -5.20 -1.61
N ILE A 88 10.47 -5.86 -1.97
CA ILE A 88 9.45 -6.23 -0.98
C ILE A 88 9.99 -7.30 -0.02
N GLU A 89 10.73 -8.29 -0.52
CA GLU A 89 11.34 -9.34 0.30
C GLU A 89 12.31 -8.77 1.34
N LEU A 90 13.16 -7.82 0.93
CA LEU A 90 14.07 -7.10 1.83
C LEU A 90 13.30 -6.39 2.94
N LEU A 91 12.26 -5.63 2.61
CA LEU A 91 11.47 -4.92 3.62
C LEU A 91 10.75 -5.90 4.56
N THR A 92 10.20 -6.99 4.05
CA THR A 92 9.53 -8.02 4.88
C THR A 92 10.49 -8.83 5.76
N SER A 93 11.81 -8.68 5.58
CA SER A 93 12.80 -9.25 6.49
C SER A 93 12.90 -8.49 7.84
N LEU A 94 12.29 -7.31 7.95
CA LEU A 94 12.21 -6.55 9.20
C LEU A 94 11.10 -7.11 10.10
N ARG A 95 11.37 -7.16 11.41
CA ARG A 95 10.42 -7.73 12.37
C ARG A 95 9.11 -6.94 12.38
N GLY A 96 7.99 -7.66 12.25
CA GLY A 96 6.64 -7.09 12.21
C GLY A 96 6.20 -6.57 10.83
N VAL A 97 7.10 -6.51 9.85
CA VAL A 97 6.80 -5.96 8.53
C VAL A 97 6.24 -7.05 7.62
N SER A 98 4.92 -7.06 7.46
CA SER A 98 4.24 -7.87 6.45
C SER A 98 4.25 -7.19 5.07
N VAL A 99 3.83 -7.91 4.02
CA VAL A 99 3.73 -7.34 2.66
C VAL A 99 2.87 -6.06 2.61
N PRO A 100 1.68 -5.99 3.25
CA PRO A 100 0.93 -4.73 3.40
C PRO A 100 1.74 -3.58 4.02
N VAL A 101 2.50 -3.85 5.08
CA VAL A 101 3.30 -2.83 5.76
C VAL A 101 4.46 -2.37 4.88
N ALA A 102 5.14 -3.30 4.22
CA ALA A 102 6.21 -2.98 3.29
C ALA A 102 5.70 -2.15 2.09
N SER A 103 4.52 -2.48 1.55
CA SER A 103 3.88 -1.68 0.49
C SER A 103 3.54 -0.26 0.95
N ALA A 104 3.12 -0.09 2.21
CA ALA A 104 2.86 1.23 2.80
C ALA A 104 4.13 2.06 2.94
N ILE A 105 5.23 1.45 3.39
CA ILE A 105 6.55 2.12 3.43
C ILE A 105 6.93 2.66 2.05
N LEU A 106 6.83 1.82 1.02
CA LEU A 106 7.15 2.23 -0.36
C LEU A 106 6.23 3.34 -0.87
N THR A 107 4.95 3.28 -0.54
CA THR A 107 3.95 4.28 -0.93
C THR A 107 4.20 5.63 -0.29
N LEU A 108 4.62 5.66 0.99
CA LEU A 108 4.93 6.90 1.68
C LEU A 108 6.23 7.55 1.18
N ILE A 109 7.17 6.75 0.65
CA ILE A 109 8.44 7.23 0.08
C ILE A 109 8.24 7.73 -1.36
N ASP A 110 7.46 6.98 -2.16
CA ASP A 110 7.23 7.27 -3.57
C ASP A 110 5.77 6.96 -3.96
N PRO A 111 4.83 7.87 -3.67
CA PRO A 111 3.41 7.70 -3.98
C PRO A 111 3.13 7.71 -5.49
N GLY A 112 4.07 8.23 -6.29
CA GLY A 112 4.00 8.19 -7.75
C GLY A 112 4.05 6.76 -8.26
N ARG A 113 4.94 5.93 -7.71
CA ARG A 113 5.21 4.56 -8.19
C ARG A 113 4.54 3.44 -7.41
N TYR A 114 4.03 3.71 -6.20
CA TYR A 114 3.51 2.69 -5.30
C TYR A 114 2.14 3.07 -4.72
N GLY A 115 1.40 2.04 -4.29
CA GLY A 115 0.13 2.15 -3.58
C GLY A 115 0.04 1.07 -2.50
N VAL A 116 -0.74 1.31 -1.45
CA VAL A 116 -0.83 0.40 -0.31
C VAL A 116 -1.60 -0.85 -0.67
N LEU A 117 -1.03 -2.02 -0.40
CA LEU A 117 -1.78 -3.27 -0.42
C LEU A 117 -2.62 -3.37 0.85
N ASP A 118 -3.91 -3.04 0.74
CA ASP A 118 -4.87 -3.09 1.84
C ASP A 118 -5.91 -4.19 1.63
N ILE A 119 -6.35 -4.81 2.73
CA ILE A 119 -7.39 -5.84 2.74
C ILE A 119 -8.66 -5.36 2.04
N ARG A 120 -9.05 -4.10 2.27
CA ARG A 120 -10.27 -3.51 1.71
C ARG A 120 -10.16 -3.32 0.20
N VAL A 121 -9.03 -2.81 -0.26
CA VAL A 121 -8.80 -2.62 -1.69
C VAL A 121 -8.80 -3.97 -2.41
N TRP A 122 -8.14 -4.98 -1.84
CA TRP A 122 -8.15 -6.33 -2.42
C TRP A 122 -9.56 -6.94 -2.50
N GLN A 123 -10.35 -6.82 -1.43
CA GLN A 123 -11.74 -7.28 -1.42
C GLN A 123 -12.57 -6.58 -2.49
N LEU A 124 -12.40 -5.27 -2.68
CA LEU A 124 -13.09 -4.53 -3.73
C LEU A 124 -12.67 -5.01 -5.12
N LEU A 125 -11.37 -5.22 -5.35
CA LEU A 125 -10.87 -5.79 -6.60
C LEU A 125 -11.46 -7.18 -6.86
N PHE A 126 -11.62 -8.00 -5.83
CA PHE A 126 -12.24 -9.33 -5.96
C PHE A 126 -13.71 -9.21 -6.35
N ALA A 127 -14.48 -8.35 -5.67
CA ALA A 127 -15.88 -8.11 -5.98
C ALA A 127 -16.13 -7.57 -7.40
N LEU A 128 -15.15 -6.85 -7.95
CA LEU A 128 -15.14 -6.34 -9.33
C LEU A 128 -14.65 -7.37 -10.37
N GLY A 129 -14.22 -8.56 -9.94
CA GLY A 129 -13.61 -9.57 -10.82
C GLY A 129 -12.21 -9.20 -11.32
N ALA A 130 -11.56 -8.20 -10.72
CA ALA A 130 -10.20 -7.78 -11.10
C ALA A 130 -9.10 -8.67 -10.48
N VAL A 131 -9.41 -9.40 -9.40
CA VAL A 131 -8.58 -10.49 -8.86
C VAL A 131 -9.47 -11.70 -8.64
N GLY A 132 -8.92 -12.90 -8.85
CA GLY A 132 -9.67 -14.17 -8.76
C GLY A 132 -9.38 -15.01 -7.51
N TRP A 133 -8.55 -14.53 -6.58
CA TRP A 133 -8.12 -15.31 -5.41
C TRP A 133 -8.05 -14.47 -4.14
N LYS A 134 -7.95 -15.16 -3.00
CA LYS A 134 -7.93 -14.56 -1.65
C LYS A 134 -9.10 -13.60 -1.44
N PRO A 135 -10.35 -14.05 -1.56
CA PRO A 135 -11.54 -13.20 -1.38
C PRO A 135 -11.54 -12.47 -0.03
N GLY A 136 -10.96 -13.07 1.00
CA GLY A 136 -10.82 -12.46 2.33
C GLY A 136 -9.75 -11.36 2.43
N GLY A 137 -8.86 -11.20 1.44
CA GLY A 137 -7.78 -10.20 1.43
C GLY A 137 -6.75 -10.39 2.55
N ARG A 138 -6.35 -11.63 2.83
CA ARG A 138 -5.38 -11.99 3.89
C ARG A 138 -4.26 -12.87 3.35
N GLY A 139 -3.18 -12.99 4.11
CA GLY A 139 -2.05 -13.87 3.78
C GLY A 139 -1.30 -13.47 2.52
N PHE A 140 -1.14 -12.18 2.27
CA PHE A 140 -0.49 -11.67 1.05
C PHE A 140 1.00 -12.05 0.97
N THR A 141 1.40 -12.45 -0.23
CA THR A 141 2.77 -12.82 -0.62
C THR A 141 3.38 -11.76 -1.52
N ALA A 142 4.69 -11.87 -1.81
CA ALA A 142 5.34 -11.02 -2.81
C ALA A 142 4.69 -11.12 -4.20
N ARG A 143 4.19 -12.32 -4.58
CA ARG A 143 3.47 -12.52 -5.85
C ARG A 143 2.17 -11.71 -5.90
N ASP A 144 1.40 -11.72 -4.82
CA ASP A 144 0.15 -10.97 -4.73
C ASP A 144 0.40 -9.47 -4.87
N TRP A 145 1.44 -8.96 -4.19
CA TRP A 145 1.81 -7.56 -4.27
C TRP A 145 2.32 -7.15 -5.65
N LEU A 146 3.12 -7.97 -6.33
CA LEU A 146 3.57 -7.69 -7.70
C LEU A 146 2.39 -7.61 -8.67
N TYR A 147 1.44 -8.54 -8.56
CA TYR A 147 0.22 -8.52 -9.37
C TYR A 147 -0.61 -7.27 -9.11
N TYR A 148 -0.82 -6.94 -7.84
CA TYR A 148 -1.53 -5.75 -7.40
C TYR A 148 -0.88 -4.47 -7.93
N LEU A 149 0.44 -4.32 -7.74
CA LEU A 149 1.20 -3.16 -8.16
C LEU A 149 1.14 -2.97 -9.68
N ALA A 150 1.25 -4.06 -10.45
CA ALA A 150 1.12 -4.00 -11.91
C ALA A 150 -0.26 -3.46 -12.34
N ARG A 151 -1.33 -3.93 -11.69
CA ARG A 151 -2.70 -3.43 -11.98
C ARG A 151 -2.85 -1.97 -11.60
N LEU A 152 -2.40 -1.54 -10.43
CA LEU A 152 -2.48 -0.13 -10.05
C LEU A 152 -1.68 0.77 -11.02
N ARG A 153 -0.46 0.37 -11.39
CA ARG A 153 0.38 1.10 -12.36
C ARG A 153 -0.25 1.17 -13.75
N HIS A 154 -0.97 0.14 -14.17
CA HIS A 154 -1.72 0.17 -15.43
C HIS A 154 -2.85 1.21 -15.39
N GLN A 155 -3.66 1.21 -14.32
CA GLN A 155 -4.74 2.18 -14.16
C GLN A 155 -4.22 3.61 -14.00
N ALA A 156 -3.16 3.80 -13.21
CA ALA A 156 -2.53 5.10 -12.97
C ALA A 156 -2.04 5.75 -14.29
N ARG A 157 -1.38 4.95 -15.14
CA ARG A 157 -0.96 5.39 -16.49
C ARG A 157 -2.14 5.80 -17.37
N GLY A 158 -3.20 4.99 -17.40
CA GLY A 158 -4.39 5.30 -18.20
C GLY A 158 -5.17 6.53 -17.74
N LEU A 159 -5.01 6.92 -16.47
CA LEU A 159 -5.69 8.07 -15.87
C LEU A 159 -4.80 9.30 -15.71
N GLY A 160 -3.49 9.20 -15.98
CA GLY A 160 -2.54 10.29 -15.81
C GLY A 160 -2.36 10.73 -14.35
N VAL A 161 -2.47 9.81 -13.39
CA VAL A 161 -2.37 10.11 -11.94
C VAL A 161 -1.34 9.21 -11.25
N SER A 162 -1.03 9.50 -9.98
CA SER A 162 -0.15 8.68 -9.16
C SER A 162 -0.76 7.31 -8.83
N VAL A 163 0.09 6.30 -8.63
CA VAL A 163 -0.34 4.97 -8.18
C VAL A 163 -1.07 5.04 -6.83
N ARG A 164 -0.64 5.94 -5.94
CA ARG A 164 -1.32 6.21 -4.67
C ARG A 164 -2.73 6.75 -4.86
N LEU A 165 -3.00 7.68 -5.78
CA LEU A 165 -4.35 8.19 -5.99
C LEU A 165 -5.32 7.11 -6.48
N VAL A 166 -4.85 6.19 -7.34
CA VAL A 166 -5.65 5.02 -7.75
C VAL A 166 -5.98 4.15 -6.53
N GLU A 167 -4.98 3.80 -5.73
CA GLU A 167 -5.20 2.97 -4.55
C GLU A 167 -6.10 3.64 -3.50
N TYR A 168 -5.86 4.91 -3.22
CA TYR A 168 -6.65 5.69 -2.28
C TYR A 168 -8.11 5.85 -2.75
N THR A 169 -8.33 6.01 -4.05
CA THR A 169 -9.68 5.97 -4.64
C THR A 169 -10.38 4.66 -4.32
N LEU A 170 -9.72 3.51 -4.57
CA LEU A 170 -10.31 2.21 -4.30
C LEU A 170 -10.58 1.99 -2.80
N PHE A 171 -9.67 2.46 -1.96
CA PHE A 171 -9.82 2.41 -0.52
C PHE A 171 -11.03 3.21 -0.03
N ARG A 172 -11.22 4.43 -0.56
CA ARG A 172 -12.39 5.27 -0.30
C ARG A 172 -13.68 4.62 -0.81
N CYS A 173 -13.62 4.02 -1.99
CA CYS A 173 -14.73 3.31 -2.61
C CYS A 173 -15.20 2.13 -1.76
N HIS A 174 -14.30 1.33 -1.19
CA HIS A 174 -14.68 0.16 -0.38
C HIS A 174 -15.72 0.50 0.71
N ARG A 175 -15.59 1.67 1.36
CA ARG A 175 -16.55 2.14 2.38
C ARG A 175 -17.99 2.27 1.86
N LYS A 176 -18.19 2.56 0.57
CA LYS A 176 -19.52 2.72 -0.03
C LYS A 176 -20.25 1.39 -0.22
N TRP A 177 -19.54 0.26 -0.28
CA TRP A 177 -20.10 -1.07 -0.55
C TRP A 177 -19.91 -2.07 0.59
N GLN A 178 -19.36 -1.61 1.71
CA GLN A 178 -19.19 -2.39 2.93
C GLN A 178 -20.55 -2.71 3.57
N THR A 179 -20.85 -3.99 3.80
CA THR A 179 -21.99 -4.40 4.65
C THR A 179 -21.48 -4.76 6.05
N GLY A 180 -21.89 -3.98 7.06
CA GLY A 180 -21.47 -4.13 8.48
C GLY A 180 -20.18 -3.38 8.84
N ARG A 181 -19.75 -3.43 10.11
CA ARG A 181 -18.45 -2.88 10.55
C ARG A 181 -17.35 -3.94 10.46
N LEU A 182 -16.11 -3.52 10.16
CA LEU A 182 -14.93 -4.40 10.07
C LEU A 182 -14.46 -4.92 11.45
N TYR A 183 -15.14 -4.48 12.50
CA TYR A 183 -14.92 -4.77 13.92
C TYR A 183 -16.28 -4.74 14.62
N ASP A 184 -17.07 -5.80 14.42
CA ASP A 184 -18.01 -6.29 15.41
C ASP A 184 -17.53 -7.69 15.80
#